data_AF-A0A9X4GFX4-F1
#
_entry.id   AF-A0A9X4GFX4-F1
#
_cell.length_a   1.000
_cell.length_b   1.000
_cell.length_c   1.000
_cell.angle_alpha   90.00
_cell.angle_beta   90.00
_cell.angle_gamma   90.00
#
_symmetry.space_group_name_H-M   'P 1'
#
loop_
_entity.id
_entity.type
_entity.pdbx_description
1 polymer ?
#
loop_
_entity_poly.entity_id
_entity_poly.type
_entity_poly.pdbx_seq_one_letter_code
_entity_poly.pdbx_strand_id
1 'polypeptide(L)'
;MKRFLVFIAATTSLMLLTPACWAKADSLGINKDCESHPVSDYGMTSITAFSQYQAESKKITDAMTSFCNKGKSMGDMGFGAASDQSETESRQWSNANLPGQSDEQKAFRDTTAHLLYYAMLNGFSGFDYPKAPEQNNAPPVTGFSPYETCNAISSDAAEYSTSQLPPNVKISLSEWKQIKSEFEMVCLAGVMNGNGQKPVDKKLMAGLNDIARDVYLQSYKIGSTHPKLSSPEQNDAVREKKNATERAVKEKRNAAIIQQNRKDREKQMVMNHQVQQSVASLRNAVMQRMNHTTDFSGKKCSVKVWLSQKGEVLSAEDESGDAGLCSAALQATKGVKINSMSDDVYNVLRNVTLNFDL
;
A
#
# COMPACT_ATOMS: atom_id res chain seq x y z
N MET A 1 34.67 47.08 -13.01
CA MET A 1 35.51 45.89 -13.29
C MET A 1 35.55 45.04 -12.02
N LYS A 2 35.01 43.82 -12.11
CA LYS A 2 35.73 42.54 -11.87
C LYS A 2 36.23 42.39 -10.41
N ARG A 3 35.58 41.53 -9.62
CA ARG A 3 35.89 40.08 -9.47
C ARG A 3 37.30 39.92 -8.85
N PHE A 4 37.54 39.15 -7.78
CA PHE A 4 37.24 37.72 -7.64
C PHE A 4 37.85 37.17 -6.32
N LEU A 5 37.31 36.04 -5.83
CA LEU A 5 37.95 34.87 -5.16
C LEU A 5 37.90 34.83 -3.61
N VAL A 6 37.54 33.73 -2.90
CA VAL A 6 37.46 32.25 -3.10
C VAL A 6 36.35 31.72 -2.12
N PHE A 7 35.53 30.69 -2.37
CA PHE A 7 35.76 29.28 -1.96
C PHE A 7 34.68 28.31 -2.49
N ILE A 8 35.14 27.30 -3.25
CA ILE A 8 34.89 25.84 -3.19
C ILE A 8 33.44 25.28 -3.13
N ALA A 9 33.07 24.65 -4.25
CA ALA A 9 32.36 23.38 -4.46
C ALA A 9 31.45 22.76 -3.37
N ALA A 10 30.18 22.54 -3.74
CA ALA A 10 29.51 21.24 -3.53
C ALA A 10 28.38 21.08 -4.56
N THR A 11 28.67 20.32 -5.61
CA THR A 11 27.67 19.62 -6.41
C THR A 11 26.95 18.61 -5.51
N THR A 12 25.78 18.95 -5.01
CA THR A 12 24.86 17.96 -4.42
C THR A 12 23.88 17.50 -5.48
N SER A 13 24.22 16.34 -6.03
CA SER A 13 23.37 15.36 -6.69
C SER A 13 21.87 15.58 -6.49
N LEU A 14 21.24 16.12 -7.52
CA LEU A 14 19.80 16.03 -7.76
C LEU A 14 19.49 14.58 -8.18
N MET A 15 19.58 13.63 -7.25
CA MET A 15 19.11 12.27 -7.48
C MET A 15 17.61 12.20 -7.18
N LEU A 16 16.83 12.20 -8.26
CA LEU A 16 15.71 11.28 -8.50
C LEU A 16 14.93 10.86 -7.24
N LEU A 17 14.20 11.80 -6.63
CA LEU A 17 12.96 11.43 -5.95
C LEU A 17 11.89 11.33 -7.03
N THR A 18 11.48 10.10 -7.31
CA THR A 18 10.30 9.82 -8.13
C THR A 18 9.08 10.56 -7.54
N PRO A 19 8.16 11.10 -8.36
CA PRO A 19 6.99 11.86 -7.87
C PRO A 19 5.95 11.03 -7.10
N ALA A 20 6.26 9.80 -6.71
CA ALA A 20 5.27 8.80 -6.29
C ALA A 20 4.97 8.76 -4.77
N CYS A 21 5.58 9.61 -3.94
CA CYS A 21 5.51 9.42 -2.47
C CYS A 21 4.76 10.50 -1.67
N TRP A 22 4.09 11.47 -2.29
CA TRP A 22 3.42 12.55 -1.53
C TRP A 22 1.99 12.89 -2.00
N ALA A 23 1.34 11.96 -2.71
CA ALA A 23 0.01 12.22 -3.31
C ALA A 23 -1.12 11.32 -2.76
N LYS A 24 -0.95 10.65 -1.60
CA LYS A 24 -1.94 9.68 -1.12
C LYS A 24 -2.53 9.88 0.27
N ALA A 25 -2.14 10.94 0.99
CA ALA A 25 -2.76 11.29 2.28
C ALA A 25 -3.78 12.44 2.17
N ASP A 26 -3.75 13.23 1.08
CA ASP A 26 -4.49 14.49 0.99
C ASP A 26 -5.94 14.34 0.46
N SER A 27 -6.43 13.13 0.16
CA SER A 27 -7.72 12.95 -0.54
C SER A 27 -8.80 12.18 0.22
N LEU A 28 -8.67 12.00 1.54
CA LEU A 28 -9.69 11.31 2.33
C LEU A 28 -10.42 12.29 3.27
N GLY A 29 -11.26 13.15 2.66
CA GLY A 29 -12.47 13.69 3.31
C GLY A 29 -12.31 14.76 4.40
N ILE A 30 -11.25 15.57 4.41
CA ILE A 30 -10.95 16.46 5.57
C ILE A 30 -11.43 17.92 5.38
N ASN A 31 -11.78 18.38 4.17
CA ASN A 31 -12.34 19.73 3.98
C ASN A 31 -13.71 19.67 3.30
N LYS A 32 -14.77 19.61 4.11
CA LYS A 32 -16.16 19.86 3.64
C LYS A 32 -16.44 21.33 3.37
N ASP A 33 -15.47 22.20 3.64
CA ASP A 33 -15.53 23.61 3.34
C ASP A 33 -15.24 23.84 1.85
N CYS A 34 -16.24 23.55 1.01
CA CYS A 34 -16.15 23.77 -0.43
C CYS A 34 -16.09 25.27 -0.81
N GLU A 35 -16.44 26.16 0.12
CA GLU A 35 -16.44 27.61 -0.11
C GLU A 35 -15.04 28.20 -0.02
N SER A 36 -14.25 27.80 0.99
CA SER A 36 -12.88 28.28 1.14
C SER A 36 -11.79 27.27 0.73
N HIS A 37 -12.07 25.97 0.73
CA HIS A 37 -11.07 24.91 0.50
C HIS A 37 -11.61 23.74 -0.33
N PRO A 38 -12.09 23.95 -1.58
CA PRO A 38 -12.59 22.86 -2.41
C PRO A 38 -11.51 21.85 -2.80
N VAL A 39 -10.23 22.24 -2.83
CA VAL A 39 -9.07 21.39 -3.10
C VAL A 39 -7.93 21.70 -2.13
N SER A 40 -6.93 20.82 -2.05
CA SER A 40 -5.73 21.06 -1.22
C SER A 40 -4.85 22.17 -1.80
N ASP A 41 -4.05 22.81 -0.94
CA ASP A 41 -3.05 23.81 -1.34
C ASP A 41 -2.04 23.24 -2.36
N TYR A 42 -1.73 21.94 -2.27
CA TYR A 42 -0.90 21.24 -3.25
C TYR A 42 -1.57 21.22 -4.63
N GLY A 43 -2.87 20.88 -4.65
CA GLY A 43 -3.68 20.97 -5.86
C GLY A 43 -3.68 22.38 -6.46
N MET A 44 -3.88 23.41 -5.63
CA MET A 44 -3.82 24.81 -6.07
C MET A 44 -2.45 25.22 -6.64
N THR A 45 -1.36 24.73 -6.04
CA THR A 45 0.00 24.99 -6.52
C THR A 45 0.23 24.39 -7.91
N SER A 46 -0.37 23.22 -8.20
CA SER A 46 -0.20 22.54 -9.48
C SER A 46 -0.81 23.30 -10.68
N ILE A 47 -1.90 24.04 -10.46
CA ILE A 47 -2.61 24.74 -11.54
C ILE A 47 -2.21 26.21 -11.69
N THR A 48 -1.79 26.86 -10.60
CA THR A 48 -1.35 28.27 -10.61
C THR A 48 -0.07 28.50 -11.42
N ALA A 49 0.67 27.44 -11.75
CA ALA A 49 1.82 27.47 -12.65
C ALA A 49 1.45 27.70 -14.13
N PHE A 50 0.19 27.49 -14.52
CA PHE A 50 -0.28 27.65 -15.90
C PHE A 50 -0.77 29.07 -16.16
N SER A 51 -0.33 29.68 -17.26
CA SER A 51 -0.78 31.02 -17.67
C SER A 51 -2.29 31.06 -17.95
N GLN A 52 -2.84 29.94 -18.43
CA GLN A 52 -4.25 29.71 -18.70
C GLN A 52 -5.10 29.78 -17.41
N TYR A 53 -4.54 29.37 -16.27
CA TYR A 53 -5.22 29.51 -14.98
C TYR A 53 -5.42 30.98 -14.61
N GLN A 54 -4.45 31.85 -14.89
CA GLN A 54 -4.60 33.28 -14.57
C GLN A 54 -5.76 33.92 -15.35
N ALA A 55 -5.95 33.50 -16.61
CA ALA A 55 -7.03 33.98 -17.47
C ALA A 55 -8.42 33.44 -17.06
N GLU A 56 -8.50 32.20 -16.56
CA GLU A 56 -9.76 31.51 -16.24
C GLU A 56 -9.95 31.18 -14.75
N SER A 57 -9.17 31.82 -13.86
CA SER A 57 -9.09 31.48 -12.44
C SER A 57 -10.44 31.35 -11.75
N LYS A 58 -11.34 32.33 -11.98
CA LYS A 58 -12.69 32.31 -11.44
C LYS A 58 -13.50 31.09 -11.92
N LYS A 59 -13.48 30.80 -13.23
CA LYS A 59 -14.21 29.67 -13.82
C LYS A 59 -13.74 28.34 -13.25
N ILE A 60 -12.43 28.19 -13.03
CA ILE A 60 -11.84 26.97 -12.48
C ILE A 60 -12.14 26.83 -10.99
N THR A 61 -12.06 27.92 -10.22
CA THR A 61 -12.43 27.95 -8.80
C THR A 61 -13.92 27.63 -8.61
N ASP A 62 -14.80 28.25 -9.39
CA ASP A 62 -16.24 27.97 -9.36
C ASP A 62 -16.53 26.49 -9.68
N ALA A 63 -15.81 25.92 -10.65
CA ALA A 63 -15.91 24.50 -10.97
C ALA A 63 -15.44 23.59 -9.82
N MET A 64 -14.31 23.90 -9.17
CA MET A 64 -13.83 23.15 -8.00
C MET A 64 -14.85 23.19 -6.85
N THR A 65 -15.40 24.35 -6.53
CA THR A 65 -16.47 24.48 -5.53
C THR A 65 -17.72 23.69 -5.91
N SER A 66 -18.13 23.74 -7.18
CA SER A 66 -19.27 22.96 -7.67
C SER A 66 -19.04 21.45 -7.57
N PHE A 67 -17.85 20.96 -7.95
CA PHE A 67 -17.50 19.55 -7.87
C PHE A 67 -17.45 19.09 -6.41
N CYS A 68 -16.86 19.90 -5.52
CA CYS A 68 -16.87 19.64 -4.09
C CYS A 68 -18.29 19.58 -3.51
N ASN A 69 -19.16 20.53 -3.84
CA ASN A 69 -20.55 20.48 -3.37
C ASN A 69 -21.31 19.28 -3.96
N LYS A 70 -20.98 18.84 -5.17
CA LYS A 70 -21.54 17.62 -5.74
C LYS A 70 -21.06 16.37 -5.00
N GLY A 71 -19.81 16.32 -4.56
CA GLY A 71 -19.28 15.31 -3.65
C GLY A 71 -20.16 15.11 -2.41
N LYS A 72 -20.60 16.22 -1.79
CA LYS A 72 -21.50 16.14 -0.61
C LYS A 72 -22.81 15.41 -0.89
N SER A 73 -23.29 15.43 -2.13
CA SER A 73 -24.54 14.79 -2.54
C SER A 73 -24.41 13.31 -2.89
N MET A 74 -23.18 12.77 -2.93
CA MET A 74 -22.91 11.40 -3.37
C MET A 74 -23.21 10.33 -2.31
N GLY A 75 -23.53 10.72 -1.06
CA GLY A 75 -24.09 9.84 -0.03
C GLY A 75 -23.25 8.58 0.25
N ASP A 76 -23.92 7.43 0.29
CA ASP A 76 -23.42 6.11 0.70
C ASP A 76 -23.04 5.20 -0.49
N MET A 77 -22.80 5.79 -1.67
CA MET A 77 -22.44 5.05 -2.89
C MET A 77 -21.11 4.27 -2.82
N GLY A 78 -20.30 4.51 -1.77
CA GLY A 78 -19.01 3.86 -1.56
C GLY A 78 -17.86 4.48 -2.36
N PHE A 79 -16.64 4.40 -1.82
CA PHE A 79 -15.47 5.11 -2.38
C PHE A 79 -15.15 4.73 -3.84
N GLY A 80 -15.22 3.44 -4.18
CA GLY A 80 -14.95 3.00 -5.56
C GLY A 80 -15.88 3.67 -6.58
N ALA A 81 -17.18 3.65 -6.30
CA ALA A 81 -18.17 4.27 -7.18
C ALA A 81 -18.06 5.82 -7.18
N ALA A 82 -17.77 6.42 -6.02
CA ALA A 82 -17.54 7.87 -5.93
C ALA A 82 -16.29 8.29 -6.72
N SER A 83 -15.21 7.49 -6.68
CA SER A 83 -13.98 7.70 -7.44
C SER A 83 -14.24 7.59 -8.94
N ASP A 84 -14.90 6.52 -9.39
CA ASP A 84 -15.19 6.29 -10.82
C ASP A 84 -16.09 7.40 -11.39
N GLN A 85 -17.10 7.83 -10.62
CA GLN A 85 -17.96 8.95 -11.00
C GLN A 85 -17.17 10.26 -11.04
N SER A 86 -16.32 10.52 -10.04
CA SER A 86 -15.48 11.72 -9.99
C SER A 86 -14.52 11.81 -11.18
N GLU A 87 -13.91 10.69 -11.58
CA GLU A 87 -13.01 10.67 -12.73
C GLU A 87 -13.78 10.91 -14.03
N THR A 88 -14.94 10.26 -14.20
CA THR A 88 -15.77 10.41 -15.39
C THR A 88 -16.22 11.86 -15.57
N GLU A 89 -16.79 12.45 -14.52
CA GLU A 89 -17.35 13.80 -14.61
C GLU A 89 -16.30 14.89 -14.76
N SER A 90 -15.17 14.76 -14.06
CA SER A 90 -14.08 15.74 -14.15
C SER A 90 -13.45 15.77 -15.53
N ARG A 91 -13.26 14.60 -16.15
CA ARG A 91 -12.78 14.50 -17.54
C ARG A 91 -13.78 15.06 -18.54
N GLN A 92 -15.06 14.73 -18.38
CA GLN A 92 -16.12 15.27 -19.25
C GLN A 92 -16.18 16.80 -19.17
N TRP A 93 -16.15 17.36 -17.96
CA TRP A 93 -16.16 18.80 -17.77
C TRP A 93 -14.93 19.47 -18.40
N SER A 94 -13.73 18.97 -18.12
CA SER A 94 -12.50 19.56 -18.65
C SER A 94 -12.42 19.48 -20.17
N ASN A 95 -12.85 18.37 -20.77
CA ASN A 95 -12.91 18.23 -22.24
C ASN A 95 -13.91 19.20 -22.89
N ALA A 96 -15.03 19.48 -22.23
CA ALA A 96 -16.06 20.38 -22.75
C ALA A 96 -15.72 21.86 -22.56
N ASN A 97 -14.96 22.20 -21.51
CA ASN A 97 -14.78 23.58 -21.07
C ASN A 97 -13.39 24.16 -21.37
N LEU A 98 -12.39 23.33 -21.67
CA LEU A 98 -11.00 23.78 -21.86
C LEU A 98 -10.46 23.36 -23.23
N PRO A 99 -9.61 24.20 -23.86
CA PRO A 99 -8.97 23.86 -25.11
C PRO A 99 -7.96 22.71 -24.92
N GLY A 100 -7.66 21.97 -25.99
CA GLY A 100 -6.76 20.81 -25.93
C GLY A 100 -5.95 20.57 -27.20
N GLN A 101 -5.66 21.63 -27.96
CA GLN A 101 -5.01 21.53 -29.27
C GLN A 101 -3.49 21.47 -29.14
N SER A 102 -2.89 22.33 -28.30
CA SER A 102 -1.46 22.27 -27.99
C SER A 102 -1.16 21.35 -26.80
N ASP A 103 0.09 20.92 -26.68
CA ASP A 103 0.49 20.05 -25.56
C ASP A 103 0.40 20.77 -24.21
N GLU A 104 0.64 22.07 -24.18
CA GLU A 104 0.43 22.91 -22.99
C GLU A 104 -1.07 22.98 -22.61
N GLN A 105 -1.95 23.12 -23.60
CA GLN A 105 -3.41 23.12 -23.37
C GLN A 105 -3.90 21.75 -22.89
N LYS A 106 -3.37 20.65 -23.43
CA LYS A 106 -3.68 19.29 -22.96
C LYS A 106 -3.21 19.10 -21.51
N ALA A 107 -1.98 19.50 -21.17
CA ALA A 107 -1.45 19.40 -19.82
C ALA A 107 -2.28 20.22 -18.81
N PHE A 108 -2.69 21.43 -19.19
CA PHE A 108 -3.57 22.27 -18.38
C PHE A 108 -4.95 21.63 -18.16
N ARG A 109 -5.57 21.12 -19.22
CA ARG A 109 -6.86 20.43 -19.16
C ARG A 109 -6.79 19.19 -18.28
N ASP A 110 -5.76 18.37 -18.43
CA ASP A 110 -5.60 17.13 -17.67
C ASP A 110 -5.32 17.43 -16.19
N THR A 111 -4.52 18.46 -15.89
CA THR A 111 -4.31 18.96 -14.52
C THR A 111 -5.62 19.48 -13.90
N THR A 112 -6.42 20.22 -14.68
CA THR A 112 -7.73 20.71 -14.21
C THR A 112 -8.70 19.55 -13.94
N ALA A 113 -8.75 18.54 -14.81
CA ALA A 113 -9.57 17.34 -14.57
C ALA A 113 -9.18 16.65 -13.26
N HIS A 114 -7.88 16.50 -13.00
CA HIS A 114 -7.39 15.90 -11.76
C HIS A 114 -7.79 16.72 -10.52
N LEU A 115 -7.80 18.05 -10.60
CA LEU A 115 -8.27 18.90 -9.50
C LEU A 115 -9.77 18.78 -9.25
N LEU A 116 -10.58 18.72 -10.31
CA LEU A 116 -12.03 18.57 -10.18
C LEU A 116 -12.39 17.19 -9.60
N TYR A 117 -11.66 16.15 -9.99
CA TYR A 117 -11.75 14.82 -9.38
C TYR A 117 -11.54 14.88 -7.87
N TYR A 118 -10.44 15.49 -7.41
CA TYR A 118 -10.19 15.61 -5.96
C TYR A 118 -11.14 16.57 -5.26
N ALA A 119 -11.60 17.62 -5.94
CA ALA A 119 -12.59 18.52 -5.37
C ALA A 119 -13.86 17.75 -5.00
N MET A 120 -14.33 16.90 -5.92
CA MET A 120 -15.50 16.04 -5.70
C MET A 120 -15.28 15.04 -4.56
N LEU A 121 -14.11 14.41 -4.49
CA LEU A 121 -13.80 13.52 -3.37
C LEU A 121 -13.64 14.26 -2.03
N ASN A 122 -13.18 15.50 -2.02
CA ASN A 122 -13.09 16.30 -0.79
C ASN A 122 -14.45 16.61 -0.19
N GLY A 123 -15.46 16.84 -1.04
CA GLY A 123 -16.82 17.04 -0.57
C GLY A 123 -17.56 15.76 -0.18
N PHE A 124 -17.07 14.58 -0.58
CA PHE A 124 -17.74 13.31 -0.35
C PHE A 124 -17.85 12.97 1.15
N SER A 125 -19.10 12.99 1.65
CA SER A 125 -19.43 12.78 3.07
C SER A 125 -19.98 11.40 3.40
N GLY A 126 -19.79 10.40 2.52
CA GLY A 126 -20.15 9.00 2.78
C GLY A 126 -19.40 8.34 3.95
N PHE A 127 -18.62 9.15 4.69
CA PHE A 127 -17.74 8.77 5.79
C PHE A 127 -17.73 9.83 6.89
N ASP A 128 -18.90 10.27 7.36
CA ASP A 128 -18.98 11.06 8.59
C ASP A 128 -18.63 10.16 9.79
N TYR A 129 -17.33 10.02 10.05
CA TYR A 129 -16.81 9.20 11.14
C TYR A 129 -17.16 9.83 12.50
N PRO A 130 -17.73 9.06 13.45
CA PRO A 130 -17.79 9.47 14.85
C PRO A 130 -16.37 9.60 15.44
N LYS A 131 -16.23 10.48 16.44
CA LYS A 131 -14.97 10.77 17.14
C LYS A 131 -14.42 9.49 17.82
N ALA A 132 -13.11 9.24 17.71
CA ALA A 132 -12.46 8.11 18.36
C ALA A 132 -12.54 8.20 19.90
N PRO A 133 -12.64 7.06 20.62
CA PRO A 133 -12.67 7.04 22.08
C PRO A 133 -11.28 7.32 22.68
N GLU A 134 -11.20 8.18 23.68
CA GLU A 134 -9.97 8.46 24.44
C GLU A 134 -9.48 7.18 25.15
N GLN A 135 -8.25 6.75 24.87
CA GLN A 135 -7.62 5.65 25.60
C GLN A 135 -6.72 6.19 26.72
N ASN A 136 -7.15 5.98 27.97
CA ASN A 136 -6.47 6.49 29.18
C ASN A 136 -5.34 5.60 29.71
N ASN A 137 -4.95 4.54 29.01
CA ASN A 137 -4.01 3.55 29.54
C ASN A 137 -2.60 3.78 28.99
N ALA A 138 -1.87 4.72 29.58
CA ALA A 138 -0.43 4.84 29.37
C ALA A 138 0.27 3.54 29.85
N PRO A 139 1.11 2.88 29.03
CA PRO A 139 1.87 1.71 29.48
C PRO A 139 2.78 2.06 30.67
N PRO A 140 2.97 1.15 31.65
CA PRO A 140 3.83 1.41 32.80
C PRO A 140 5.28 1.65 32.40
N VAL A 141 5.96 2.50 33.16
CA VAL A 141 7.34 2.94 32.95
C VAL A 141 8.33 1.79 33.10
N THR A 142 8.71 1.18 31.98
CA THR A 142 10.01 0.51 31.81
C THR A 142 10.57 0.86 30.44
N GLY A 143 11.31 1.97 30.37
CA GLY A 143 11.97 2.47 29.17
C GLY A 143 11.01 3.15 28.20
N PHE A 144 11.08 4.47 28.08
CA PHE A 144 10.34 5.18 27.05
C PHE A 144 10.87 4.77 25.66
N SER A 145 10.12 3.92 24.97
CA SER A 145 10.39 3.51 23.60
C SER A 145 9.35 4.13 22.66
N PRO A 146 9.70 5.18 21.92
CA PRO A 146 8.81 5.81 20.94
C PRO A 146 8.20 4.79 19.96
N TYR A 147 8.99 3.80 19.54
CA TYR A 147 8.54 2.78 18.60
C TYR A 147 7.53 1.80 19.21
N GLU A 148 7.73 1.34 20.45
CA GLU A 148 6.75 0.46 21.11
C GLU A 148 5.46 1.20 21.43
N THR A 149 5.57 2.46 21.89
CA THR A 149 4.44 3.35 22.13
C THR A 149 3.63 3.57 20.86
N CYS A 150 4.31 3.89 19.75
CA CYS A 150 3.63 4.14 18.49
C CYS A 150 3.13 2.88 17.81
N ASN A 151 3.74 1.72 18.03
CA ASN A 151 3.22 0.46 17.54
C ASN A 151 1.85 0.12 18.15
N ALA A 152 1.63 0.41 19.44
CA ALA A 152 0.33 0.23 20.09
C ALA A 152 -0.71 1.23 19.55
N ILE A 153 -0.42 2.53 19.67
CA ILE A 153 -1.33 3.62 19.26
C ILE A 153 -1.74 3.49 17.78
N SER A 154 -0.79 3.16 16.90
CA SER A 154 -1.09 2.98 15.46
C SER A 154 -1.88 1.71 15.16
N SER A 155 -1.69 0.63 15.92
CA SER A 155 -2.48 -0.59 15.77
C SER A 155 -3.93 -0.34 16.20
N ASP A 156 -4.13 0.34 17.33
CA ASP A 156 -5.46 0.71 17.82
C ASP A 156 -6.17 1.66 16.85
N ALA A 157 -5.46 2.66 16.31
CA ALA A 157 -6.00 3.57 15.31
C ALA A 157 -6.37 2.85 13.99
N ALA A 158 -5.57 1.87 13.56
CA ALA A 158 -5.84 1.09 12.35
C ALA A 158 -7.01 0.11 12.56
N GLU A 159 -7.05 -0.58 13.71
CA GLU A 159 -8.18 -1.45 14.08
C GLU A 159 -9.47 -0.65 14.22
N TYR A 160 -9.41 0.51 14.88
CA TYR A 160 -10.53 1.44 14.96
C TYR A 160 -10.99 1.87 13.56
N SER A 161 -10.08 2.42 12.74
CA SER A 161 -10.39 2.87 11.37
C SER A 161 -11.01 1.77 10.50
N THR A 162 -10.56 0.52 10.64
CA THR A 162 -11.05 -0.61 9.83
C THR A 162 -12.30 -1.28 10.39
N SER A 163 -12.52 -1.24 11.71
CA SER A 163 -13.75 -1.74 12.34
C SER A 163 -14.99 -0.91 12.02
N GLN A 164 -14.81 0.34 11.59
CA GLN A 164 -15.89 1.24 11.20
C GLN A 164 -16.31 1.09 9.73
N LEU A 165 -15.72 0.15 8.99
CA LEU A 165 -16.04 -0.06 7.58
C LEU A 165 -17.34 -0.86 7.42
N PRO A 166 -18.11 -0.60 6.35
CA PRO A 166 -19.31 -1.38 6.05
C PRO A 166 -19.02 -2.89 5.97
N PRO A 167 -19.96 -3.78 6.37
CA PRO A 167 -19.71 -5.23 6.43
C PRO A 167 -19.32 -5.87 5.09
N ASN A 168 -19.65 -5.22 3.97
CA ASN A 168 -19.32 -5.64 2.62
C ASN A 168 -17.92 -5.19 2.17
N VAL A 169 -17.24 -4.33 2.92
CA VAL A 169 -15.86 -3.89 2.66
C VAL A 169 -14.91 -4.83 3.38
N LYS A 170 -14.11 -5.58 2.62
CA LYS A 170 -13.06 -6.45 3.15
C LYS A 170 -11.70 -5.78 2.98
N ILE A 171 -11.03 -5.51 4.09
CA ILE A 171 -9.64 -5.01 4.11
C ILE A 171 -8.70 -6.21 4.10
N SER A 172 -7.72 -6.22 3.18
CA SER A 172 -6.63 -7.19 3.20
C SER A 172 -5.64 -6.89 4.33
N LEU A 173 -4.91 -7.91 4.78
CA LEU A 173 -3.86 -7.74 5.78
C LEU A 173 -2.77 -6.75 5.34
N SER A 174 -2.48 -6.66 4.04
CA SER A 174 -1.53 -5.68 3.48
C SER A 174 -2.04 -4.25 3.59
N GLU A 175 -3.32 -4.02 3.27
CA GLU A 175 -3.95 -2.70 3.39
C GLU A 175 -4.04 -2.26 4.85
N TRP A 176 -4.40 -3.17 5.76
CA TRP A 176 -4.40 -2.89 7.19
C TRP A 176 -3.01 -2.50 7.70
N LYS A 177 -1.96 -3.23 7.28
CA LYS A 177 -0.57 -2.91 7.65
C LYS A 177 -0.12 -1.54 7.12
N GLN A 178 -0.59 -1.17 5.93
CA GLN A 178 -0.30 0.15 5.36
C GLN A 178 -0.98 1.26 6.18
N ILE A 179 -2.27 1.13 6.49
CA ILE A 179 -3.03 2.08 7.33
C ILE A 179 -2.34 2.26 8.69
N LYS A 180 -1.95 1.16 9.32
CA LYS A 180 -1.17 1.19 10.57
C LYS A 180 0.14 1.97 10.40
N SER A 181 0.91 1.70 9.35
CA SER A 181 2.19 2.38 9.12
C SER A 181 2.04 3.89 8.96
N GLU A 182 0.92 4.36 8.38
CA GLU A 182 0.62 5.78 8.24
C GLU A 182 0.36 6.43 9.62
N PHE A 183 -0.45 5.78 10.47
CA PHE A 183 -0.65 6.25 11.84
C PHE A 183 0.64 6.18 12.69
N GLU A 184 1.51 5.21 12.45
CA GLU A 184 2.79 5.08 13.15
C GLU A 184 3.70 6.29 12.88
N MET A 185 3.73 6.78 11.63
CA MET A 185 4.49 7.98 11.26
C MET A 185 3.96 9.24 11.96
N VAL A 186 2.65 9.40 12.00
CA VAL A 186 1.99 10.51 12.69
C VAL A 186 2.24 10.45 14.20
N CYS A 187 2.18 9.25 14.78
CA CYS A 187 2.50 9.04 16.19
C CYS A 187 3.94 9.44 16.51
N LEU A 188 4.92 8.99 15.71
CA LEU A 188 6.34 9.30 15.94
C LEU A 188 6.60 10.81 15.88
N ALA A 189 5.95 11.52 14.95
CA ALA A 189 6.03 12.98 14.87
C ALA A 189 5.54 13.66 16.14
N GLY A 190 4.38 13.24 16.67
CA GLY A 190 3.85 13.76 17.93
C GLY A 190 4.78 13.47 19.10
N VAL A 191 5.23 12.22 19.27
CA VAL A 191 6.20 11.83 20.32
C VAL A 191 7.46 12.70 20.27
N MET A 192 8.07 12.85 19.11
CA MET A 192 9.33 13.59 18.96
C MET A 192 9.14 15.09 19.24
N ASN A 193 8.02 15.67 18.82
CA ASN A 193 7.71 17.07 19.09
C ASN A 193 7.44 17.32 20.58
N GLY A 194 6.67 16.44 21.24
CA GLY A 194 6.43 16.50 22.68
C GLY A 194 7.73 16.32 23.49
N ASN A 195 8.52 15.30 23.15
CA ASN A 195 9.82 15.02 23.78
C ASN A 195 10.80 16.19 23.66
N GLY A 196 10.78 16.88 22.52
CA GLY A 196 11.58 18.07 22.24
C GLY A 196 10.97 19.38 22.73
N GLN A 197 9.81 19.35 23.41
CA GLN A 197 9.07 20.55 23.86
C GLN A 197 8.83 21.57 22.73
N LYS A 198 8.64 21.07 21.50
CA LYS A 198 8.33 21.91 20.33
C LYS A 198 6.83 22.22 20.33
N PRO A 199 6.40 23.42 19.93
CA PRO A 199 4.98 23.70 19.76
C PRO A 199 4.36 22.75 18.73
N VAL A 200 3.08 22.41 18.94
CA VAL A 200 2.29 21.62 17.98
C VAL A 200 2.31 22.29 16.60
N ASP A 201 2.74 21.55 15.58
CA ASP A 201 2.84 22.04 14.22
C ASP A 201 1.44 22.23 13.62
N LYS A 202 0.99 23.48 13.56
CA LYS A 202 -0.33 23.86 13.03
C LYS A 202 -0.51 23.47 11.57
N LYS A 203 0.56 23.46 10.77
CA LYS A 203 0.52 23.11 9.34
C LYS A 203 0.37 21.61 9.15
N LEU A 204 1.09 20.81 9.95
CA LEU A 204 0.90 19.36 10.01
C LEU A 204 -0.53 19.04 10.46
N MET A 205 -0.99 19.64 11.55
CA MET A 205 -2.33 19.39 12.12
C MET A 205 -3.48 19.71 11.17
N ALA A 206 -3.30 20.71 10.30
CA ALA A 206 -4.29 21.07 9.28
C ALA A 206 -4.48 19.97 8.22
N GLY A 207 -3.45 19.14 7.97
CA GLY A 207 -3.50 18.05 6.99
C GLY A 207 -3.90 16.68 7.56
N LEU A 208 -4.13 16.55 8.87
CA LEU A 208 -4.48 15.27 9.50
C LEU A 208 -6.00 15.11 9.65
N ASN A 209 -6.51 13.90 9.36
CA ASN A 209 -7.88 13.51 9.73
C ASN A 209 -8.02 13.41 11.25
N ASP A 210 -9.25 13.31 11.75
CA ASP A 210 -9.53 13.32 13.20
C ASP A 210 -8.82 12.20 13.96
N ILE A 211 -8.73 10.99 13.38
CA ILE A 211 -8.03 9.86 13.99
C ILE A 211 -6.52 10.14 14.04
N ALA A 212 -5.92 10.61 12.95
CA ALA A 212 -4.51 10.93 12.88
C ALA A 212 -4.16 12.14 13.78
N ARG A 213 -5.05 13.11 13.89
CA ARG A 213 -4.93 14.24 14.81
C ARG A 213 -4.92 13.79 16.26
N ASP A 214 -5.82 12.88 16.59
CA ASP A 214 -5.90 12.26 17.91
C ASP A 214 -4.64 11.44 18.22
N VAL A 215 -4.20 10.59 17.28
CA VAL A 215 -2.92 9.87 17.35
C VAL A 215 -1.75 10.82 17.62
N TYR A 216 -1.66 11.94 16.87
CA TYR A 216 -0.61 12.94 17.06
C TYR A 216 -0.68 13.60 18.44
N LEU A 217 -1.88 14.02 18.89
CA LEU A 217 -2.04 14.74 20.16
C LEU A 217 -1.78 13.83 21.37
N GLN A 218 -2.26 12.59 21.33
CA GLN A 218 -1.99 11.58 22.34
C GLN A 218 -0.49 11.32 22.44
N SER A 219 0.16 11.08 21.30
CA SER A 219 1.58 10.77 21.26
C SER A 219 2.45 11.97 21.65
N TYR A 220 2.03 13.19 21.31
CA TYR A 220 2.64 14.44 21.78
C TYR A 220 2.57 14.59 23.29
N LYS A 221 1.41 14.32 23.90
CA LYS A 221 1.25 14.34 25.35
C LYS A 221 2.21 13.35 26.02
N ILE A 222 2.29 12.12 25.50
CA ILE A 222 3.22 11.10 26.01
C ILE A 222 4.69 11.53 25.85
N GLY A 223 5.05 12.11 24.70
CA GLY A 223 6.40 12.63 24.48
C GLY A 223 6.75 13.75 25.47
N SER A 224 5.79 14.64 25.77
CA SER A 224 5.99 15.79 26.65
C SER A 224 6.22 15.41 28.12
N THR A 225 5.74 14.26 28.58
CA THR A 225 6.00 13.73 29.92
C THR A 225 7.39 13.08 30.05
N HIS A 226 8.12 12.96 28.95
CA HIS A 226 9.47 12.42 28.89
C HIS A 226 10.44 13.42 28.24
N PRO A 227 10.65 14.63 28.80
CA PRO A 227 11.46 15.66 28.16
C PRO A 227 12.93 15.25 28.02
N LYS A 228 13.55 15.62 26.90
CA LYS A 228 14.98 15.41 26.67
C LYS A 228 15.80 16.28 27.65
N LEU A 229 16.43 15.67 28.65
CA LEU A 229 17.31 16.37 29.61
C LEU A 229 18.48 17.03 28.86
N SER A 230 18.59 18.36 29.00
CA SER A 230 19.65 19.17 28.42
C SER A 230 20.80 19.37 29.41
N SER A 231 21.86 18.56 29.35
CA SER A 231 23.19 19.03 29.78
C SER A 231 24.33 18.37 28.97
N PRO A 232 25.41 19.09 28.63
CA PRO A 232 26.49 18.57 27.78
C PRO A 232 27.45 17.59 28.46
N GLU A 233 27.54 17.55 29.79
CA GLU A 233 28.62 16.87 30.51
C GLU A 233 28.40 15.37 30.79
N GLN A 234 27.19 14.85 30.61
CA GLN A 234 26.93 13.40 30.68
C GLN A 234 27.13 12.67 29.34
N ASN A 235 27.48 13.41 28.27
CA ASN A 235 27.38 12.89 26.91
C ASN A 235 28.41 11.84 26.53
N ASP A 236 29.58 11.72 27.16
CA ASP A 236 30.55 10.71 26.69
C ASP A 236 30.26 9.31 27.27
N ALA A 237 29.99 9.19 28.57
CA ALA A 237 29.65 7.91 29.20
C ALA A 237 28.25 7.39 28.79
N VAL A 238 27.29 8.30 28.58
CA VAL A 238 25.95 7.95 28.09
C VAL A 238 25.97 7.66 26.59
N ARG A 239 26.76 8.36 25.77
CA ARG A 239 26.92 8.02 24.34
C ARG A 239 27.61 6.67 24.17
N GLU A 240 28.58 6.32 25.01
CA GLU A 240 29.23 5.02 24.93
C GLU A 240 28.29 3.87 25.34
N LYS A 241 27.55 4.02 26.44
CA LYS A 241 26.51 3.05 26.83
C LYS A 241 25.33 2.99 25.85
N LYS A 242 24.90 4.13 25.30
CA LYS A 242 23.84 4.20 24.28
C LYS A 242 24.30 3.58 22.97
N ASN A 243 25.52 3.85 22.51
CA ASN A 243 26.09 3.21 21.33
C ASN A 243 26.28 1.70 21.53
N ALA A 244 26.70 1.26 22.71
CA ALA A 244 26.79 -0.16 23.04
C ALA A 244 25.41 -0.83 23.08
N THR A 245 24.40 -0.16 23.63
CA THR A 245 23.02 -0.66 23.70
C THR A 245 22.36 -0.66 22.32
N GLU A 246 22.56 0.38 21.51
CA GLU A 246 22.08 0.45 20.12
C GLU A 246 22.76 -0.58 19.24
N ARG A 247 24.07 -0.85 19.43
CA ARG A 247 24.76 -1.97 18.77
C ARG A 247 24.17 -3.30 19.20
N ALA A 248 23.96 -3.54 20.50
CA ALA A 248 23.37 -4.77 21.00
C ALA A 248 21.92 -4.98 20.52
N VAL A 249 21.11 -3.92 20.44
CA VAL A 249 19.73 -3.97 19.92
C VAL A 249 19.74 -4.20 18.40
N LYS A 250 20.63 -3.54 17.66
CA LYS A 250 20.79 -3.74 16.21
C LYS A 250 21.28 -5.15 15.91
N GLU A 251 22.20 -5.69 16.70
CA GLU A 251 22.68 -7.06 16.60
C GLU A 251 21.58 -8.08 16.92
N LYS A 252 20.79 -7.87 17.98
CA LYS A 252 19.63 -8.71 18.29
C LYS A 252 18.56 -8.66 17.19
N ARG A 253 18.25 -7.47 16.66
CA ARG A 253 17.31 -7.30 15.54
C ARG A 253 17.82 -7.98 14.27
N ASN A 254 19.10 -7.80 13.93
CA ASN A 254 19.72 -8.46 12.79
C ASN A 254 19.72 -9.98 12.97
N ALA A 255 20.03 -10.48 14.17
CA ALA A 255 19.97 -11.91 14.48
C ALA A 255 18.55 -12.46 14.35
N ALA A 256 17.52 -11.72 14.82
CA ALA A 256 16.12 -12.10 14.65
C ALA A 256 15.69 -12.12 13.18
N ILE A 257 16.10 -11.14 12.37
CA ILE A 257 15.85 -11.12 10.92
C ILE A 257 16.56 -12.28 10.23
N ILE A 258 17.82 -12.57 10.57
CA ILE A 258 18.56 -13.70 10.01
C ILE A 258 17.89 -15.03 10.37
N GLN A 259 17.42 -15.17 11.62
CA GLN A 259 16.71 -16.36 12.07
C GLN A 259 15.35 -16.52 11.38
N GLN A 260 14.59 -15.44 11.20
CA GLN A 260 13.32 -15.46 10.49
C GLN A 260 13.53 -15.82 9.02
N ASN A 261 14.48 -15.17 8.34
CA ASN A 261 14.84 -15.50 6.96
C ASN A 261 15.30 -16.96 6.81
N ARG A 262 15.97 -17.53 7.82
CA ARG A 262 16.33 -18.94 7.82
C ARG A 262 15.09 -19.83 7.92
N LYS A 263 14.18 -19.55 8.84
CA LYS A 263 12.91 -20.29 8.98
C LYS A 263 12.06 -20.19 7.71
N ASP A 264 11.98 -19.01 7.09
CA ASP A 264 11.21 -18.80 5.87
C ASP A 264 11.84 -19.55 4.69
N ARG A 265 13.17 -19.57 4.57
CA ARG A 265 13.88 -20.40 3.57
C ARG A 265 13.66 -21.89 3.82
N GLU A 266 13.71 -22.34 5.07
CA GLU A 266 13.42 -23.74 5.42
C GLU A 266 11.97 -24.11 5.07
N LYS A 267 10.99 -23.26 5.40
CA LYS A 267 9.58 -23.45 5.01
C LYS A 267 9.42 -23.48 3.48
N GLN A 268 10.06 -22.57 2.77
CA GLN A 268 10.04 -22.52 1.30
C GLN A 268 10.66 -23.77 0.68
N MET A 269 11.78 -24.27 1.21
CA MET A 269 12.42 -25.50 0.72
C MET A 269 11.52 -26.72 0.94
N VAL A 270 10.89 -26.84 2.11
CA VAL A 270 9.94 -27.92 2.40
C VAL A 270 8.74 -27.85 1.45
N MET A 271 8.17 -26.66 1.25
CA MET A 271 7.05 -26.47 0.33
C MET A 271 7.44 -26.81 -1.12
N ASN A 272 8.59 -26.33 -1.60
CA ASN A 272 9.08 -26.64 -2.95
C ASN A 272 9.29 -28.15 -3.14
N HIS A 273 9.79 -28.85 -2.12
CA HIS A 273 9.94 -30.31 -2.16
C HIS A 273 8.58 -31.02 -2.25
N GLN A 274 7.59 -30.59 -1.45
CA GLN A 274 6.23 -31.13 -1.49
C GLN A 274 5.53 -30.87 -2.82
N VAL A 275 5.75 -29.69 -3.42
CA VAL A 275 5.27 -29.35 -4.77
C VAL A 275 5.87 -30.32 -5.79
N GLN A 276 7.18 -30.50 -5.79
CA GLN A 276 7.85 -31.43 -6.72
C GLN A 276 7.38 -32.87 -6.56
N GLN A 277 7.21 -33.34 -5.32
CA GLN A 277 6.66 -34.67 -5.04
C GLN A 277 5.24 -34.82 -5.59
N SER A 278 4.38 -33.82 -5.40
CA SER A 278 2.99 -33.86 -5.86
C SER A 278 2.89 -33.87 -7.38
N VAL A 279 3.73 -33.08 -8.08
CA VAL A 279 3.83 -33.11 -9.55
C VAL A 279 4.30 -34.47 -10.06
N ALA A 280 5.33 -35.04 -9.41
CA ALA A 280 5.84 -36.36 -9.78
C ALA A 280 4.79 -37.46 -9.55
N SER A 281 4.08 -37.43 -8.42
CA SER A 281 2.98 -38.35 -8.13
C SER A 281 1.86 -38.23 -9.17
N LEU A 282 1.49 -37.01 -9.55
CA LEU A 282 0.46 -36.79 -10.57
C LEU A 282 0.90 -37.33 -11.93
N ARG A 283 2.11 -36.98 -12.37
CA ARG A 283 2.68 -37.50 -13.63
C ARG A 283 2.72 -39.02 -13.64
N ASN A 284 3.20 -39.64 -12.57
CA ASN A 284 3.31 -41.09 -12.45
C ASN A 284 1.92 -41.76 -12.47
N ALA A 285 0.93 -41.18 -11.78
CA ALA A 285 -0.44 -41.70 -11.78
C ALA A 285 -1.08 -41.63 -13.18
N VAL A 286 -0.80 -40.57 -13.95
CA VAL A 286 -1.22 -40.47 -15.35
C VAL A 286 -0.48 -41.50 -16.21
N MET A 287 0.84 -41.59 -16.09
CA MET A 287 1.66 -42.54 -16.87
C MET A 287 1.28 -44.00 -16.62
N GLN A 288 0.94 -44.38 -15.39
CA GLN A 288 0.47 -45.74 -15.07
C GLN A 288 -0.84 -46.10 -15.75
N ARG A 289 -1.64 -45.11 -16.14
CA ARG A 289 -2.91 -45.29 -16.85
C ARG A 289 -2.77 -45.21 -18.37
N MET A 290 -1.65 -44.71 -18.86
CA MET A 290 -1.33 -44.72 -20.28
C MET A 290 -0.86 -46.13 -20.68
N ASN A 291 -1.79 -46.95 -21.16
CA ASN A 291 -1.43 -48.24 -21.78
C ASN A 291 -0.60 -47.98 -23.04
N HIS A 292 0.36 -48.87 -23.36
CA HIS A 292 1.17 -48.82 -24.58
C HIS A 292 2.08 -47.58 -24.73
N THR A 293 2.82 -47.19 -23.69
CA THR A 293 3.78 -46.08 -23.76
C THR A 293 4.86 -46.24 -24.85
N THR A 294 5.17 -47.48 -25.24
CA THR A 294 6.11 -47.82 -26.32
C THR A 294 5.69 -47.32 -27.69
N ASP A 295 4.39 -47.17 -27.94
CA ASP A 295 3.85 -46.71 -29.22
C ASP A 295 4.10 -45.21 -29.44
N PHE A 296 4.53 -44.53 -28.38
CA PHE A 296 4.81 -43.10 -28.37
C PHE A 296 6.29 -42.76 -28.24
N SER A 297 7.20 -43.72 -28.52
CA SER A 297 8.63 -43.48 -28.40
C SER A 297 9.11 -42.33 -29.32
N GLY A 298 9.87 -41.41 -28.74
CA GLY A 298 10.35 -40.16 -29.34
C GLY A 298 9.33 -39.02 -29.36
N LYS A 299 8.12 -39.21 -28.83
CA LYS A 299 7.04 -38.22 -28.89
C LYS A 299 6.93 -37.42 -27.59
N LYS A 300 6.43 -36.19 -27.73
CA LYS A 300 6.24 -35.26 -26.62
C LYS A 300 4.83 -34.71 -26.57
N CYS A 301 4.32 -34.49 -25.37
CA CYS A 301 3.06 -33.81 -25.13
C CYS A 301 3.11 -32.97 -23.85
N SER A 302 2.54 -31.78 -23.89
CA SER A 302 2.32 -30.92 -22.72
C SER A 302 0.82 -30.82 -22.45
N VAL A 303 0.40 -31.17 -21.24
CA VAL A 303 -1.01 -31.16 -20.81
C VAL A 303 -1.15 -30.27 -19.59
N LYS A 304 -2.05 -29.30 -19.64
CA LYS A 304 -2.43 -28.49 -18.49
C LYS A 304 -3.50 -29.20 -17.68
N VAL A 305 -3.30 -29.30 -16.38
CA VAL A 305 -4.17 -30.04 -15.46
C VAL A 305 -4.62 -29.14 -14.32
N TRP A 306 -5.92 -29.13 -14.04
CA TRP A 306 -6.50 -28.45 -12.89
C TRP A 306 -6.83 -29.46 -11.80
N LEU A 307 -6.44 -29.12 -10.56
CA LEU A 307 -6.59 -30.00 -9.41
C LEU A 307 -7.55 -29.39 -8.38
N SER A 308 -8.22 -30.27 -7.65
CA SER A 308 -8.82 -29.92 -6.36
C SER A 308 -7.77 -29.99 -5.25
N GLN A 309 -8.02 -29.30 -4.14
CA GLN A 309 -7.15 -29.40 -2.96
C GLN A 309 -7.05 -30.82 -2.39
N LYS A 310 -8.09 -31.64 -2.62
CA LYS A 310 -8.12 -33.06 -2.26
C LYS A 310 -7.29 -33.96 -3.19
N GLY A 311 -6.61 -33.37 -4.19
CA GLY A 311 -5.73 -34.07 -5.12
C GLY A 311 -6.45 -34.69 -6.31
N GLU A 312 -7.70 -34.33 -6.57
CA GLU A 312 -8.49 -34.88 -7.68
C GLU A 312 -8.29 -34.04 -8.94
N VAL A 313 -8.08 -34.69 -10.09
CA VAL A 313 -8.08 -33.99 -11.38
C VAL A 313 -9.50 -33.54 -11.72
N LEU A 314 -9.68 -32.23 -11.85
CA LEU A 314 -10.96 -31.59 -12.19
C LEU A 314 -11.13 -31.49 -13.71
N SER A 315 -10.08 -31.07 -14.41
CA SER A 315 -10.04 -30.93 -15.85
C SER A 315 -8.61 -31.03 -16.36
N ALA A 316 -8.46 -31.33 -17.65
CA ALA A 316 -7.18 -31.31 -18.35
C ALA A 316 -7.38 -30.88 -19.81
N GLU A 317 -6.38 -30.21 -20.37
CA GLU A 317 -6.37 -29.68 -21.74
C GLU A 317 -4.97 -29.87 -22.34
N ASP A 318 -4.87 -30.22 -23.61
CA ASP A 318 -3.60 -30.28 -24.32
C ASP A 318 -3.11 -28.87 -24.67
N GLU A 319 -1.85 -28.57 -24.36
CA GLU A 319 -1.23 -27.29 -24.74
C GLU A 319 -0.44 -27.41 -26.04
N SER A 320 0.32 -28.50 -26.22
CA SER A 320 1.13 -28.74 -27.42
C SER A 320 1.69 -30.16 -27.47
N GLY A 321 2.01 -30.66 -28.67
CA GLY A 321 2.72 -31.92 -28.85
C GLY A 321 2.12 -32.83 -29.93
N ASP A 322 2.48 -34.11 -29.87
CA ASP A 322 1.88 -35.14 -30.74
C ASP A 322 0.43 -35.40 -30.34
N ALA A 323 -0.49 -35.28 -31.30
CA ALA A 323 -1.92 -35.40 -31.06
C ALA A 323 -2.35 -36.76 -30.47
N GLY A 324 -1.68 -37.86 -30.87
CA GLY A 324 -1.98 -39.19 -30.36
C GLY A 324 -1.56 -39.35 -28.90
N LEU A 325 -0.34 -38.90 -28.57
CA LEU A 325 0.18 -38.89 -27.20
C LEU A 325 -0.65 -37.97 -26.29
N CYS A 326 -1.01 -36.77 -26.77
CA CYS A 326 -1.83 -35.84 -26.00
C CYS A 326 -3.24 -36.36 -25.74
N SER A 327 -3.89 -36.96 -26.74
CA SER A 327 -5.18 -37.61 -26.54
C SER A 327 -5.11 -38.74 -25.51
N ALA A 328 -4.06 -39.57 -25.57
CA ALA A 328 -3.85 -40.65 -24.60
C ALA A 328 -3.61 -40.12 -23.18
N ALA A 329 -2.77 -39.09 -23.04
CA ALA A 329 -2.50 -38.43 -21.76
C ALA A 329 -3.77 -37.81 -21.17
N LEU A 330 -4.54 -37.07 -21.97
CA LEU A 330 -5.83 -36.48 -21.56
C LEU A 330 -6.81 -37.55 -21.07
N GLN A 331 -6.95 -38.65 -21.80
CA GLN A 331 -7.80 -39.75 -21.36
C GLN A 331 -7.31 -40.36 -20.04
N ALA A 332 -6.00 -40.54 -19.89
CA ALA A 332 -5.39 -41.09 -18.68
C ALA A 332 -5.51 -40.18 -17.45
N THR A 333 -5.69 -38.86 -17.63
CA THR A 333 -5.94 -37.93 -16.52
C THR A 333 -7.31 -38.10 -15.87
N LYS A 334 -8.30 -38.65 -16.57
CA LYS A 334 -9.67 -38.77 -16.07
C LYS A 334 -9.73 -39.66 -14.83
N GLY A 335 -10.28 -39.12 -13.75
CA GLY A 335 -10.41 -39.83 -12.47
C GLY A 335 -9.09 -40.10 -11.77
N VAL A 336 -8.00 -39.41 -12.12
CA VAL A 336 -6.73 -39.47 -11.36
C VAL A 336 -6.89 -38.72 -10.04
N LYS A 337 -6.34 -39.31 -8.99
CA LYS A 337 -6.32 -38.73 -7.65
C LYS A 337 -4.96 -38.96 -7.02
N ILE A 338 -4.37 -37.89 -6.49
CA ILE A 338 -3.17 -37.92 -5.65
C ILE A 338 -3.54 -37.60 -4.19
N ASN A 339 -2.56 -37.62 -3.31
CA ASN A 339 -2.75 -37.23 -1.91
C ASN A 339 -3.24 -35.77 -1.80
N SER A 340 -4.04 -35.49 -0.78
CA SER A 340 -4.47 -34.13 -0.46
C SER A 340 -3.27 -33.22 -0.16
N MET A 341 -3.35 -31.97 -0.57
CA MET A 341 -2.30 -30.96 -0.42
C MET A 341 -2.63 -29.97 0.70
N SER A 342 -1.60 -29.41 1.34
CA SER A 342 -1.77 -28.22 2.19
C SER A 342 -2.16 -27.00 1.34
N ASP A 343 -2.73 -25.97 1.97
CA ASP A 343 -3.10 -24.72 1.28
C ASP A 343 -1.92 -24.11 0.50
N ASP A 344 -0.75 -24.08 1.12
CA ASP A 344 0.49 -23.53 0.55
C ASP A 344 0.90 -24.28 -0.75
N VAL A 345 0.82 -25.62 -0.74
CA VAL A 345 1.15 -26.45 -1.92
C VAL A 345 0.06 -26.36 -2.99
N TYR A 346 -1.21 -26.35 -2.58
CA TYR A 346 -2.35 -26.27 -3.48
C TYR A 346 -2.38 -24.94 -4.26
N ASN A 347 -2.06 -23.82 -3.61
CA ASN A 347 -2.03 -22.51 -4.26
C ASN A 347 -1.04 -22.45 -5.43
N VAL A 348 0.04 -23.23 -5.36
CA VAL A 348 1.03 -23.36 -6.45
C VAL A 348 0.57 -24.37 -7.51
N LEU A 349 -0.09 -25.47 -7.11
CA LEU A 349 -0.39 -26.61 -7.97
C LEU A 349 -1.80 -26.70 -8.53
N ARG A 350 -2.70 -25.78 -8.16
CA ARG A 350 -4.10 -25.77 -8.64
C ARG A 350 -4.22 -25.81 -10.17
N ASN A 351 -3.21 -25.33 -10.88
CA ASN A 351 -3.04 -25.44 -12.33
C ASN A 351 -1.59 -25.79 -12.67
N VAL A 352 -1.33 -26.99 -13.19
CA VAL A 352 0.03 -27.46 -13.49
C VAL A 352 0.12 -27.99 -14.91
N THR A 353 1.19 -27.65 -15.61
CA THR A 353 1.52 -28.26 -16.91
C THR A 353 2.37 -29.51 -16.68
N LEU A 354 1.92 -30.65 -17.20
CA LEU A 354 2.61 -31.92 -17.21
C LEU A 354 3.20 -32.18 -18.60
N ASN A 355 4.52 -32.36 -18.66
CA ASN A 355 5.22 -32.63 -19.91
C ASN A 355 5.57 -34.10 -20.00
N PHE A 356 4.99 -34.83 -20.94
CA PHE A 356 5.32 -36.22 -21.25
C PHE A 356 6.33 -36.26 -22.39
N ASP A 357 7.38 -37.04 -22.21
CA ASP A 357 8.46 -37.29 -23.17
C ASP A 357 8.73 -38.80 -23.05
N LEU A 358 8.37 -39.56 -24.07
CA LEU A 358 8.35 -41.04 -24.07
C LEU A 358 9.27 -41.62 -25.13
#